data_AF-A0A3A8WMB9-F1
#
_entry.id   AF-A0A3A8WMB9-F1
#
_cell.length_a   1.000
_cell.length_b   1.000
_cell.length_c   1.000
_cell.angle_alpha   90.00
_cell.angle_beta   90.00
_cell.angle_gamma   90.00
#
_symmetry.space_group_name_H-M   'P 1'
#
loop_
_entity.id
_entity.type
_entity.pdbx_description
1 polymer ?
#
loop_
_entity_poly.entity_id
_entity_poly.type
_entity_poly.pdbx_seq_one_letter_code
_entity_poly.pdbx_strand_id
1 'polypeptide(L)'
;NSMKVQAKPGELYEAINLKYVMDFMLKTLDEELSLDYIKKIGVLVNRNINEISGFRTTPVFILGAEHIPPEASYVPQLLSEMLYRDKTENSSNNVYERVAAMHISFERIHPFSDGNGTQRHLQKAA
;
A
#
# COMPACT_ATOMS: atom_id res chain seq x y z
N ASN A 1 -9.42 37.39 7.52
CA ASN A 1 -8.71 36.26 6.89
C ASN A 1 -9.42 34.97 7.32
N SER A 2 -10.42 34.52 6.57
CA SER A 2 -11.24 33.36 6.93
C SER A 2 -11.06 32.25 5.91
N MET A 3 -9.95 31.51 6.01
CA MET A 3 -9.87 30.21 5.35
C MET A 3 -10.83 29.27 6.10
N LYS A 4 -12.03 29.05 5.54
CA LYS A 4 -12.92 27.99 6.00
C LYS A 4 -12.35 26.67 5.48
N VAL A 5 -11.75 25.88 6.38
CA VAL A 5 -11.32 24.51 6.05
C VAL A 5 -12.59 23.68 5.83
N GLN A 6 -12.81 23.23 4.59
CA GLN A 6 -13.92 22.34 4.20
C GLN A 6 -13.47 20.88 4.06
N ALA A 7 -12.38 20.48 4.73
CA ALA A 7 -11.87 19.12 4.64
C ALA A 7 -12.86 18.14 5.31
N LYS A 8 -13.15 17.02 4.65
CA LYS A 8 -13.92 15.93 5.25
C LYS A 8 -13.07 15.25 6.33
N PRO A 9 -13.68 14.69 7.39
CA PRO A 9 -12.92 14.00 8.45
C PRO A 9 -11.96 12.93 7.92
N GLY A 10 -12.35 12.16 6.90
CA GLY A 10 -11.48 11.14 6.28
C GLY A 10 -10.21 11.72 5.65
N GLU A 11 -10.31 12.83 4.91
CA GLU A 11 -9.16 13.49 4.27
C GLU A 11 -8.17 14.03 5.32
N LEU A 12 -8.67 14.48 6.47
CA LEU A 12 -7.83 14.89 7.59
C LEU A 12 -7.07 13.69 8.18
N TYR A 13 -7.75 12.56 8.40
CA TYR A 13 -7.12 11.34 8.90
C TYR A 13 -6.09 10.77 7.90
N GLU A 14 -6.32 10.88 6.60
CA GLU A 14 -5.33 10.47 5.59
C GLU A 14 -4.02 11.24 5.72
N ALA A 15 -4.09 12.56 5.84
CA ALA A 15 -2.90 13.40 6.01
C ALA A 15 -2.17 13.10 7.34
N ILE A 16 -2.94 12.89 8.42
CA ILE A 16 -2.41 12.53 9.75
C ILE A 16 -1.72 11.16 9.70
N ASN A 17 -2.36 10.16 9.09
CA ASN A 17 -1.81 8.81 8.98
C ASN A 17 -0.55 8.79 8.11
N LEU A 18 -0.55 9.52 7.00
CA LEU A 18 0.64 9.65 6.15
C LEU A 18 1.81 10.24 6.92
N LYS A 19 1.57 11.26 7.77
CA LYS A 19 2.61 11.77 8.67
C LYS A 19 3.17 10.67 9.57
N TYR A 20 2.31 9.86 10.20
CA TYR A 20 2.78 8.76 11.07
C TYR A 20 3.53 7.66 10.32
N VAL A 21 3.10 7.34 9.10
CA VAL A 21 3.80 6.38 8.23
C VAL A 21 5.19 6.90 7.88
N MET A 22 5.31 8.17 7.48
CA MET A 22 6.60 8.79 7.19
C MET A 22 7.50 8.83 8.43
N ASP A 23 6.95 9.23 9.59
CA ASP A 23 7.68 9.24 10.87
C ASP A 23 8.17 7.82 11.24
N PHE A 24 7.37 6.78 10.98
CA PHE A 24 7.74 5.37 11.19
C PHE A 24 8.85 4.93 10.22
N MET A 25 8.70 5.21 8.92
CA MET A 25 9.68 4.85 7.89
C MET A 25 11.05 5.50 8.15
N LEU A 26 11.07 6.78 8.53
CA LEU A 26 12.31 7.49 8.87
C LEU A 26 13.02 6.92 10.10
N LYS A 27 12.29 6.33 11.05
CA LYS A 27 12.84 5.69 12.25
C LYS A 27 13.30 4.24 12.02
N THR A 28 12.95 3.66 10.88
CA THR A 28 13.15 2.24 10.57
C THR A 28 13.87 2.05 9.24
N LEU A 29 14.68 3.04 8.81
CA LEU A 29 15.42 3.02 7.55
C LEU A 29 16.37 1.81 7.43
N ASP A 30 16.84 1.32 8.57
CA ASP A 30 17.81 0.24 8.68
C ASP A 30 17.11 -1.14 8.69
N GLU A 31 15.78 -1.17 8.83
CA GLU A 31 15.00 -2.40 8.82
C GLU A 31 14.80 -2.89 7.38
N GLU A 32 14.92 -4.21 7.20
CA GLU A 32 14.68 -4.82 5.90
C GLU A 32 13.18 -4.86 5.57
N LEU A 33 12.85 -4.54 4.32
CA LEU A 33 11.48 -4.64 3.83
C LEU A 33 11.00 -6.11 3.88
N SER A 34 9.97 -6.34 4.68
CA SER A 34 9.37 -7.66 4.93
C SER A 34 7.84 -7.60 4.80
N LEU A 35 7.19 -8.77 4.75
CA LEU A 35 5.73 -8.82 4.73
C LEU A 35 5.09 -8.16 5.97
N ASP A 36 5.71 -8.33 7.14
CA ASP A 36 5.24 -7.72 8.38
C ASP A 36 5.39 -6.20 8.34
N TYR A 37 6.50 -5.71 7.78
CA TYR A 37 6.73 -4.28 7.57
C TYR A 37 5.69 -3.67 6.62
N ILE A 38 5.43 -4.31 5.48
CA ILE A 38 4.38 -3.89 4.53
C ILE A 38 3.01 -3.88 5.24
N LYS A 39 2.70 -4.93 5.99
CA LYS A 39 1.45 -5.03 6.75
C LYS A 39 1.29 -3.89 7.76
N LYS A 40 2.34 -3.58 8.52
CA LYS A 40 2.37 -2.46 9.47
C LYS A 40 2.09 -1.13 8.78
N ILE A 41 2.71 -0.87 7.63
CA ILE A 41 2.41 0.33 6.83
C ILE A 41 0.93 0.37 6.44
N GLY A 42 0.37 -0.71 5.91
CA GLY A 42 -1.04 -0.77 5.53
C GLY A 42 -2.00 -0.47 6.68
N VAL A 43 -1.71 -0.99 7.88
CA VAL A 43 -2.48 -0.70 9.11
C VAL A 43 -2.38 0.77 9.49
N LEU A 44 -1.18 1.34 9.45
CA LEU A 44 -0.94 2.75 9.79
C LEU A 44 -1.65 3.71 8.82
N VAL A 45 -1.61 3.44 7.51
CA VAL A 45 -2.27 4.25 6.47
C VAL A 45 -3.78 4.31 6.68
N ASN A 46 -4.40 3.22 7.13
CA ASN A 46 -5.85 3.09 7.21
C ASN A 46 -6.47 3.39 8.58
N ARG A 47 -5.63 3.70 9.58
CA ARG A 47 -6.07 3.95 10.96
C ARG A 47 -7.13 5.06 11.04
N ASN A 48 -8.19 4.87 11.82
CA ASN A 48 -9.31 5.84 11.94
C ASN A 48 -10.06 6.15 10.63
N ILE A 49 -9.84 5.39 9.55
CA ILE A 49 -10.59 5.57 8.30
C ILE A 49 -11.29 4.28 7.89
N ASN A 50 -10.54 3.20 7.72
CA ASN A 50 -11.07 1.88 7.42
C ASN A 50 -10.11 0.82 7.97
N GLU A 51 -10.23 0.56 9.28
CA GLU A 51 -9.22 -0.21 10.00
C GLU A 51 -9.08 -1.63 9.44
N ILE A 52 -7.85 -1.96 9.05
CA ILE A 52 -7.47 -3.29 8.57
C ILE A 52 -6.56 -3.97 9.60
N SER A 53 -6.58 -5.29 9.65
CA SER A 53 -5.65 -6.10 10.46
C SER A 53 -4.46 -6.64 9.66
N GLY A 54 -4.48 -6.47 8.34
CA GLY A 54 -3.39 -6.84 7.44
C GLY A 54 -3.86 -6.99 6.00
N PHE A 55 -3.27 -7.95 5.28
CA PHE A 55 -3.64 -8.23 3.89
C PHE A 55 -5.10 -8.64 3.79
N ARG A 56 -5.72 -8.35 2.64
CA ARG A 56 -7.11 -8.72 2.38
C ARG A 56 -7.28 -10.24 2.42
N THR A 57 -8.44 -10.66 2.90
CA THR A 57 -8.88 -12.06 2.91
C THR A 57 -10.01 -12.33 1.93
N THR A 58 -10.51 -11.29 1.27
CA THR A 58 -11.58 -11.35 0.28
C THR A 58 -11.12 -10.78 -1.07
N PRO A 59 -11.81 -11.13 -2.17
CA PRO A 59 -11.60 -10.49 -3.46
C PRO A 59 -11.95 -9.01 -3.43
N VAL A 60 -11.26 -8.23 -4.28
CA VAL A 60 -11.46 -6.79 -4.45
C VAL A 60 -11.39 -6.44 -5.93
N PHE A 61 -12.11 -5.39 -6.31
CA PHE A 61 -12.09 -4.84 -7.66
C PHE A 61 -11.63 -3.40 -7.64
N ILE A 62 -10.82 -3.04 -8.64
CA ILE A 62 -10.34 -1.68 -8.85
C ILE A 62 -11.29 -1.00 -9.83
N LEU A 63 -12.04 -0.01 -9.37
CA LEU A 63 -13.02 0.70 -10.18
C LEU A 63 -12.33 1.42 -11.35
N GLY A 64 -12.78 1.10 -12.57
CA GLY A 64 -12.25 1.72 -13.79
C GLY A 64 -10.95 1.09 -14.32
N ALA A 65 -10.47 -0.01 -13.73
CA ALA A 65 -9.37 -0.80 -14.26
C ALA A 65 -9.87 -2.12 -14.84
N GLU A 66 -9.29 -2.55 -15.97
CA GLU A 66 -9.50 -3.91 -16.52
C GLU A 66 -8.74 -4.98 -15.72
N HIS A 67 -7.66 -4.58 -15.04
CA HIS A 67 -6.86 -5.48 -14.24
C HIS A 67 -7.67 -6.00 -13.04
N ILE A 68 -7.75 -7.32 -12.93
CA ILE A 68 -8.36 -8.01 -11.79
C ILE A 68 -7.21 -8.45 -10.86
N PRO A 69 -7.17 -7.98 -9.60
CA PRO A 69 -6.18 -8.43 -8.64
C PRO A 69 -6.23 -9.96 -8.42
N PRO A 70 -5.10 -10.59 -8.05
CA PRO A 70 -5.05 -12.02 -7.76
C PRO A 70 -5.99 -12.42 -6.60
N GLU A 71 -6.25 -13.71 -6.42
CA GLU A 71 -7.01 -14.17 -5.25
C GLU A 71 -6.31 -13.81 -3.94
N ALA A 72 -7.10 -13.54 -2.89
CA ALA A 72 -6.59 -13.09 -1.60
C ALA A 72 -5.59 -14.08 -0.97
N SER A 73 -5.79 -15.38 -1.19
CA SER A 73 -4.92 -16.45 -0.71
C SER A 73 -3.51 -16.41 -1.31
N TYR A 74 -3.33 -15.84 -2.51
CA TYR A 74 -2.03 -15.73 -3.16
C TYR A 74 -1.26 -14.46 -2.77
N VAL A 75 -1.90 -13.47 -2.16
CA VAL A 75 -1.28 -12.17 -1.82
C VAL A 75 0.03 -12.32 -1.02
N PRO A 76 0.11 -13.12 0.07
CA PRO A 76 1.35 -13.24 0.83
C PRO A 76 2.50 -13.86 0.02
N GLN A 77 2.18 -14.85 -0.83
CA GLN A 77 3.16 -15.51 -1.69
C GLN A 77 3.70 -14.53 -2.74
N LEU A 78 2.81 -13.84 -3.46
CA LEU A 78 3.19 -12.90 -4.51
C LEU A 78 3.99 -11.71 -3.98
N LEU A 79 3.68 -11.21 -2.78
CA LEU A 79 4.50 -10.20 -2.12
C LEU A 79 5.89 -10.73 -1.74
N SER A 80 5.97 -11.99 -1.28
CA SER A 80 7.27 -12.62 -0.96
C SER A 80 8.13 -12.76 -2.21
N GLU A 81 7.52 -13.18 -3.33
CA GLU A 81 8.17 -13.27 -4.63
C GLU A 81 8.62 -11.88 -5.11
N MET A 82 7.77 -10.86 -5.00
CA MET A 82 8.14 -9.47 -5.32
C MET A 82 9.37 -9.01 -4.54
N LEU A 83 9.40 -9.23 -3.22
CA LEU A 83 10.54 -8.88 -2.37
C LEU A 83 11.80 -9.67 -2.70
N TYR A 84 11.65 -10.95 -3.04
CA TYR A 84 12.76 -11.78 -3.48
C TYR A 84 13.37 -11.23 -4.77
N ARG A 85 12.55 -10.97 -5.79
CA ARG A 85 12.99 -10.44 -7.09
C ARG A 85 13.66 -9.08 -6.95
N ASP A 86 13.15 -8.23 -6.06
CA ASP A 86 13.76 -6.93 -5.76
C ASP A 86 15.20 -7.05 -5.22
N LYS A 87 15.48 -8.11 -4.45
CA LYS A 87 16.80 -8.40 -3.90
C LYS A 87 17.73 -9.14 -4.86
N THR A 88 17.19 -9.99 -5.74
CA THR A 88 18.00 -10.96 -6.52
C THR A 88 18.09 -10.69 -8.01
N GLU A 89 17.05 -10.12 -8.63
CA GLU A 89 16.94 -10.03 -10.10
C GLU A 89 17.20 -8.62 -10.64
N ASN A 90 17.11 -7.59 -9.80
CA ASN A 90 17.30 -6.21 -10.22
C ASN A 90 18.79 -5.85 -10.36
N SER A 91 19.38 -6.31 -11.47
CA SER A 91 20.71 -5.94 -11.94
C SER A 91 20.77 -4.56 -12.60
N SER A 92 19.64 -3.85 -12.73
CA SER A 92 19.62 -2.46 -13.20
C SER A 92 20.23 -1.56 -12.12
N ASN A 93 21.39 -0.95 -12.40
CA ASN A 93 21.97 0.09 -11.53
C ASN A 93 21.06 1.33 -11.35
N ASN A 94 19.93 1.39 -12.05
CA ASN A 94 18.98 2.48 -11.98
C ASN A 94 17.93 2.26 -10.86
N VAL A 95 18.07 3.01 -9.77
CA VAL A 95 17.13 2.99 -8.64
C VAL A 95 15.69 3.33 -9.05
N TYR A 96 15.50 4.19 -10.06
CA TYR A 96 14.16 4.61 -10.49
C TYR A 96 13.40 3.47 -11.18
N GLU A 97 14.08 2.69 -12.02
CA GLU A 97 13.50 1.51 -12.68
C GLU A 97 13.12 0.45 -11.65
N ARG A 98 14.01 0.20 -10.69
CA ARG A 98 13.76 -0.74 -9.59
C ARG A 98 12.52 -0.35 -8.78
N VAL A 99 12.45 0.92 -8.33
CA VAL A 99 11.29 1.41 -7.56
C VAL A 99 10.01 1.37 -8.39
N ALA A 100 10.06 1.73 -9.68
CA ALA A 100 8.91 1.66 -10.57
C ALA A 100 8.41 0.22 -10.76
N ALA A 101 9.32 -0.74 -10.99
CA ALA A 101 8.98 -2.15 -11.15
C ALA A 101 8.35 -2.74 -9.87
N MET A 102 8.91 -2.40 -8.70
CA MET A 102 8.36 -2.80 -7.40
C MET A 102 6.97 -2.19 -7.18
N HIS A 103 6.79 -0.89 -7.47
CA HIS A 103 5.51 -0.21 -7.34
C HIS A 103 4.43 -0.82 -8.24
N ILE A 104 4.74 -1.05 -9.53
CA ILE A 104 3.82 -1.71 -10.47
C ILE A 104 3.43 -3.11 -9.95
N SER A 105 4.40 -3.88 -9.44
CA SER A 105 4.13 -5.22 -8.91
C SER A 105 3.22 -5.17 -7.68
N PHE A 106 3.47 -4.24 -6.77
CA PHE A 106 2.66 -4.03 -5.57
C PHE A 106 1.21 -3.66 -5.90
N GLU A 107 1.00 -2.69 -6.79
CA GLU A 107 -0.34 -2.25 -7.22
C GLU A 107 -1.09 -3.37 -7.96
N ARG A 108 -0.39 -4.21 -8.73
CA ARG A 108 -1.02 -5.38 -9.39
C ARG A 108 -1.45 -6.47 -8.42
N ILE A 109 -0.70 -6.67 -7.33
CA ILE A 109 -1.05 -7.62 -6.26
C ILE A 109 -2.24 -7.09 -5.43
N HIS A 110 -2.27 -5.76 -5.23
CA HIS A 110 -3.32 -5.02 -4.51
C HIS A 110 -3.61 -5.65 -3.13
N PRO A 111 -2.65 -5.60 -2.20
CA PRO A 111 -2.64 -6.50 -1.04
C PRO A 111 -3.63 -6.15 0.07
N PHE A 112 -4.14 -4.92 0.14
CA PHE A 112 -5.08 -4.49 1.18
C PHE A 112 -6.51 -4.36 0.65
N SER A 113 -7.48 -4.36 1.56
CA SER A 113 -8.89 -4.11 1.22
C SER A 113 -9.18 -2.62 0.95
N ASP A 114 -8.34 -1.74 1.49
CA ASP A 114 -8.39 -0.28 1.33
C ASP A 114 -6.99 0.32 1.60
N GLY A 115 -6.74 1.54 1.14
CA GLY A 115 -5.48 2.25 1.35
C GLY A 115 -4.32 1.78 0.47
N ASN A 116 -4.60 1.03 -0.61
CA ASN A 116 -3.61 0.79 -1.66
C ASN A 116 -3.39 2.08 -2.48
N GLY A 117 -2.20 2.67 -2.34
CA GLY A 117 -1.72 3.80 -3.14
C GLY A 117 -2.65 5.02 -3.20
N THR A 118 -2.62 5.74 -4.34
CA THR A 118 -3.51 6.87 -4.65
C THR A 118 -4.95 6.43 -4.97
N GLN A 119 -5.19 5.12 -5.09
CA GLN A 119 -6.47 4.52 -5.48
C GLN A 119 -7.40 4.22 -4.30
N ARG A 120 -7.14 4.81 -3.14
CA ARG A 120 -7.94 4.67 -1.91
C ARG A 120 -9.45 4.92 -2.14
N HIS A 121 -9.79 5.82 -3.06
CA HIS A 121 -11.18 6.17 -3.37
C HIS A 121 -11.86 5.30 -4.44
N LEU A 122 -11.15 4.32 -5.02
CA LEU A 122 -11.60 3.56 -6.21
C LEU A 122 -11.72 2.05 -5.96
N GLN A 123 -11.80 1.60 -4.71
CA GLN A 123 -11.86 0.17 -4.38
C GLN A 123 -13.28 -0.27 -4.02
N LYS A 124 -13.73 -1.39 -4.59
CA LYS A 124 -14.95 -2.08 -4.17
C LYS A 124 -14.58 -3.45 -3.61
N ALA A 125 -15.00 -3.72 -2.38
CA ALA A 125 -15.06 -5.07 -1.87
C ALA A 125 -16.17 -5.83 -2.63
N ALA A 126 -15.91 -7.09 -2.96
CA ALA A 126 -16.91 -7.98 -3.55
C ALA A 126 -18.05 -8.28 -2.56
#